data_AF-A0A2V5X9J4-F1
#
_entry.id   AF-A0A2V5X9J4-F1
#
_cell.length_a   1.000
_cell.length_b   1.000
_cell.length_c   1.000
_cell.angle_alpha   90.00
_cell.angle_beta   90.00
_cell.angle_gamma   90.00
#
_symmetry.space_group_name_H-M   'P 1'
#
loop_
_entity.id
_entity.type
_entity.pdbx_description
1 polymer ?
#
loop_
_entity_poly.entity_id
_entity_poly.type
_entity_poly.pdbx_seq_one_letter_code
_entity_poly.pdbx_strand_id
1 'polypeptide(L)'
;MRFVWFWTFWHWSKESYRSGSLLRSPLHGIGSHWDEWFRHEASENDRQAIEESGRTEPTQRQFIAWLFRHWAREMDWRENRMVPRFVIGQLAHLPPFSQWPAFEKYRTSYGVVGIPALVLAEKSLGEPEDVRAVEAMALPADSAGQAVMPEGFRAEAAEFDAPRLAAKSLLCGKGLLIFLALWITGGRRPYARWLSIALFLGWGAVLGLILFLLAGPEPGKQLFLFSAVLVALWSGLMLAAAVVVARQSFRAWRTGAELSARLEHSQVRLRMNGGLTLKGGSAGLPFCLNTLLALYYARPEAARRSWIWHRFFRKMRSEAESWAGTGVITGDGYLTPVVIEPKLRACLKHDRIRQILTPRQRDASKQTVDHLAETLTVAVEREAKSSHLGMQLGFAAEKPRLRAHGCRHVAHTMMALGGFADKWQMASRVFALVVSAIMLMALADLRSIVLPHPAPIAVAPGSSSPYYLWVSLDTKHPKYFSVVLESDYWSNRRADVKPCGGVTPSVRAEIHLHRLTGMTAANEEDGVVWIERRRRFLTREFHPGERVGRYSIPYLSRLGHE
;
A
#
# COMPACT_ATOMS: atom_id res chain seq x y z
N MET A 1 38.09 28.03 19.20
CA MET A 1 36.73 27.85 18.66
C MET A 1 36.62 28.64 17.36
N ARG A 2 36.08 28.08 16.27
CA ARG A 2 35.82 28.85 15.04
C ARG A 2 34.47 29.57 15.17
N PHE A 3 34.36 30.79 14.64
CA PHE A 3 33.14 31.63 14.64
C PHE A 3 32.55 31.95 16.04
N VAL A 4 33.41 32.36 16.98
CA VAL A 4 33.03 32.71 18.36
C VAL A 4 31.93 33.78 18.41
N TRP A 5 31.99 34.77 17.52
CA TRP A 5 30.98 35.82 17.39
C TRP A 5 29.55 35.27 17.23
N PHE A 6 29.37 34.12 16.56
CA PHE A 6 28.05 33.52 16.40
C PHE A 6 27.55 32.86 17.70
N TRP A 7 28.47 32.35 18.53
CA TRP A 7 28.12 31.88 19.87
C TRP A 7 27.75 33.04 20.78
N THR A 8 28.50 34.15 20.74
CA THR A 8 28.18 35.37 21.48
C THR A 8 26.78 35.86 21.15
N PHE A 9 26.48 36.01 19.85
CA PHE A 9 25.13 36.33 19.35
C PHE A 9 24.07 35.34 19.86
N TRP A 10 24.33 34.05 19.75
CA TRP A 10 23.37 33.01 20.10
C TRP A 10 23.04 32.98 21.60
N HIS A 11 24.05 33.18 22.45
CA HIS A 11 23.88 33.29 23.90
C HIS A 11 23.09 34.55 24.26
N TRP A 12 23.43 35.69 23.67
CA TRP A 12 22.67 36.93 23.83
C TRP A 12 21.20 36.72 23.45
N SER A 13 20.93 36.12 22.28
CA SER A 13 19.57 35.88 21.81
C SER A 13 18.75 34.99 22.77
N LYS A 14 19.37 33.95 23.34
CA LYS A 14 18.71 33.08 24.33
C LYS A 14 18.36 33.82 25.61
N GLU A 15 19.29 34.63 26.12
CA GLU A 15 19.10 35.32 27.38
C GLU A 15 18.12 36.48 27.25
N SER A 16 18.20 37.24 26.15
CA SER A 16 17.23 38.27 25.81
C SER A 16 15.81 37.69 25.67
N TYR A 17 15.65 36.53 25.01
CA TYR A 17 14.35 35.85 24.97
C TYR A 17 13.86 35.42 26.37
N ARG A 18 14.73 34.85 27.21
CA ARG A 18 14.38 34.46 28.59
C ARG A 18 13.98 35.65 29.46
N SER A 19 14.64 36.79 29.26
CA SER A 19 14.31 38.05 29.95
C SER A 19 13.02 38.70 29.45
N GLY A 20 12.44 38.22 28.36
CA GLY A 20 11.23 38.76 27.74
C GLY A 20 11.47 39.97 26.83
N SER A 21 12.72 40.37 26.58
CA SER A 21 13.03 41.47 25.65
C SER A 21 12.81 41.11 24.18
N LEU A 22 12.82 39.82 23.85
CA LEU A 22 12.54 39.31 22.51
C LEU A 22 11.21 38.55 22.47
N LEU A 23 10.37 38.86 21.48
CA LEU A 23 9.02 38.31 21.33
C LEU A 23 8.97 36.90 20.73
N ARG A 24 10.05 36.43 20.11
CA ARG A 24 10.12 35.12 19.45
C ARG A 24 11.25 34.31 20.03
N SER A 25 11.10 32.99 20.02
CA SER A 25 12.19 32.12 20.45
C SER A 25 13.41 32.28 19.53
N PRO A 26 14.64 32.05 20.04
CA PRO A 26 15.89 32.29 19.32
C PRO A 26 15.97 31.65 17.93
N LEU A 27 15.35 30.47 17.74
CA LEU A 27 15.32 29.80 16.44
C LEU A 27 14.40 30.52 15.44
N HIS A 28 13.22 30.94 15.88
CA HIS A 28 12.17 31.52 15.03
C HIS A 28 12.30 33.03 14.82
N GLY A 29 13.11 33.71 15.64
CA GLY A 29 13.45 35.12 15.54
C GLY A 29 14.91 35.40 15.18
N ILE A 30 15.70 34.41 14.75
CA ILE A 30 17.15 34.57 14.59
C ILE A 30 17.53 35.75 13.69
N GLY A 31 16.73 36.04 12.65
CA GLY A 31 16.96 37.19 11.79
C GLY A 31 16.75 38.53 12.49
N SER A 32 15.62 38.71 13.16
CA SER A 32 15.35 39.95 13.92
C SER A 32 16.34 40.15 15.06
N HIS A 33 16.69 39.07 15.76
CA HIS A 33 17.67 39.10 16.84
C HIS A 33 19.06 39.44 16.30
N TRP A 34 19.42 38.93 15.12
CA TRP A 34 20.70 39.23 14.49
C TRP A 34 20.82 40.72 14.17
N ASP A 35 19.78 41.30 13.58
CA ASP A 35 19.79 42.73 13.22
C ASP A 35 19.93 43.62 14.46
N GLU A 36 19.21 43.29 15.53
CA GLU A 36 19.28 44.00 16.81
C GLU A 36 20.66 43.86 17.47
N TRP A 37 21.17 42.64 17.60
CA TRP A 37 22.48 42.38 18.19
C TRP A 37 23.60 43.03 17.39
N PHE A 38 23.61 42.85 16.06
CA PHE A 38 24.71 43.34 15.22
C PHE A 38 24.82 44.87 15.24
N ARG A 39 23.68 45.58 15.30
CA ARG A 39 23.64 47.04 15.34
C ARG A 39 23.99 47.61 16.71
N HIS A 40 23.49 47.01 17.78
CA HIS A 40 23.49 47.64 19.10
C HIS A 40 24.41 46.99 20.13
N GLU A 41 24.71 45.70 20.00
CA GLU A 41 25.35 44.89 21.06
C GLU A 41 26.66 44.24 20.62
N ALA A 42 26.87 44.05 19.32
CA ALA A 42 28.08 43.44 18.79
C ALA A 42 29.29 44.35 19.04
N SER A 43 30.33 43.78 19.67
CA SER A 43 31.59 44.49 19.91
C SER A 43 32.32 44.78 18.60
N GLU A 44 33.24 45.74 18.61
CA GLU A 44 34.08 46.04 17.45
C GLU A 44 34.90 44.82 17.00
N ASN A 45 35.38 44.02 17.95
CA ASN A 45 36.07 42.76 17.68
C ASN A 45 35.17 41.73 17.00
N ASP A 46 33.89 41.63 17.40
CA ASP A 46 32.93 40.73 16.75
C ASP A 46 32.68 41.17 15.30
N ARG A 47 32.52 42.48 15.07
CA ARG A 47 32.30 43.05 13.73
C ARG A 47 33.49 42.79 12.81
N GLN A 48 34.72 43.01 13.27
CA GLN A 48 35.93 42.70 12.51
C GLN A 48 36.03 41.20 12.20
N ALA A 49 35.76 40.33 13.17
CA ALA A 49 35.79 38.87 12.95
C ALA A 49 34.71 38.39 11.97
N ILE A 50 33.54 39.02 11.96
CA ILE A 50 32.48 38.77 10.97
C ILE A 50 32.93 39.23 9.58
N GLU A 51 33.52 40.42 9.47
CA GLU A 51 34.04 40.95 8.21
C GLU A 51 35.14 40.05 7.63
N GLU A 52 36.10 39.63 8.46
CA GLU A 52 37.15 38.67 8.08
C GLU A 52 36.57 37.32 7.61
N SER A 53 35.53 36.83 8.29
CA SER A 53 34.80 35.62 7.87
C SER A 53 34.10 35.81 6.52
N GLY A 54 33.71 37.04 6.19
CA GLY A 54 33.07 37.44 4.95
C GLY A 54 34.01 37.72 3.78
N ARG A 55 35.32 37.91 4.02
CA ARG A 55 36.28 38.34 2.97
C ARG A 55 36.42 37.38 1.80
N THR A 56 36.32 36.06 2.02
CA THR A 56 36.49 35.07 0.96
C THR A 56 35.37 34.04 0.96
N GLU A 57 34.97 33.60 -0.23
CA GLU A 57 33.93 32.57 -0.39
C GLU A 57 34.27 31.24 0.34
N PRO A 58 35.52 30.74 0.34
CA PRO A 58 35.89 29.59 1.15
C PRO A 58 35.58 29.74 2.64
N THR A 59 35.86 30.90 3.25
CA THR A 59 35.59 31.15 4.67
C THR A 59 34.08 31.23 4.94
N GLN A 60 33.32 31.85 4.04
CA GLN A 60 31.85 31.87 4.12
C GLN A 60 31.26 30.45 4.03
N ARG A 61 31.75 29.61 3.12
CA ARG A 61 31.36 28.20 3.00
C ARG A 61 31.76 27.39 4.24
N GLN A 62 32.89 27.71 4.87
CA GLN A 62 33.30 27.12 6.15
C GLN A 62 32.33 27.49 7.27
N PHE A 63 31.83 28.73 7.33
CA PHE A 63 30.81 29.14 8.30
C PHE A 63 29.51 28.34 8.10
N ILE A 64 29.03 28.25 6.86
CA ILE A 64 27.86 27.42 6.52
C ILE A 64 28.09 25.96 6.96
N ALA A 65 29.22 25.37 6.58
CA ALA A 65 29.54 23.99 6.94
C ALA A 65 29.64 23.79 8.47
N TRP A 66 30.16 24.78 9.18
CA TRP A 66 30.25 24.77 10.64
C TRP A 66 28.85 24.80 11.29
N LEU A 67 27.91 25.61 10.78
CA LEU A 67 26.52 25.61 11.26
C LEU A 67 25.88 24.22 11.16
N PHE A 68 26.08 23.52 10.03
CA PHE A 68 25.54 22.18 9.81
C PHE A 68 26.21 21.08 10.64
N ARG A 69 27.53 21.18 10.86
CA ARG A 69 28.32 20.07 11.44
C ARG A 69 28.55 20.20 12.94
N HIS A 70 28.60 21.41 13.46
CA HIS A 70 29.01 21.69 14.84
C HIS A 70 27.90 22.37 15.62
N TRP A 71 27.51 23.60 15.24
CA TRP A 71 26.52 24.39 15.96
C TRP A 71 25.19 23.65 16.18
N ALA A 72 24.64 23.05 15.12
CA ALA A 72 23.37 22.30 15.23
C ALA A 72 23.46 21.05 16.12
N ARG A 73 24.65 20.45 16.24
CA ARG A 73 24.86 19.29 17.10
C ARG A 73 24.96 19.71 18.55
N GLU A 74 25.68 20.80 18.83
CA GLU A 74 25.86 21.36 20.17
C GLU A 74 24.55 21.96 20.72
N MET A 75 23.61 22.33 19.85
CA MET A 75 22.28 22.82 20.22
C MET A 75 21.19 21.73 20.25
N ASP A 76 21.57 20.45 20.34
CA ASP A 76 20.66 19.29 20.37
C ASP A 76 19.71 19.14 19.17
N TRP A 77 19.97 19.86 18.08
CA TRP A 77 19.26 19.71 16.81
C TRP A 77 19.92 18.74 15.84
N ARG A 78 20.86 17.91 16.33
CA ARG A 78 21.57 16.87 15.55
C ARG A 78 20.63 16.01 14.71
N GLU A 79 19.39 15.83 15.18
CA GLU A 79 18.40 15.00 14.52
C GLU A 79 17.55 15.77 13.50
N ASN A 80 17.44 17.11 13.55
CA ASN A 80 16.67 17.91 12.58
C ASN A 80 17.58 18.59 11.55
N ARG A 81 17.59 18.05 10.33
CA ARG A 81 18.45 18.54 9.24
C ARG A 81 18.01 19.88 8.64
N MET A 82 16.80 20.35 8.95
CA MET A 82 16.24 21.59 8.38
C MET A 82 16.57 22.83 9.20
N VAL A 83 16.92 22.70 10.47
CA VAL A 83 17.20 23.84 11.36
C VAL A 83 18.33 24.73 10.82
N PRO A 84 19.52 24.20 10.42
CA PRO A 84 20.58 25.06 9.91
C PRO A 84 20.21 25.74 8.59
N ARG A 85 19.44 25.07 7.72
CA ARG A 85 18.95 25.67 6.47
C ARG A 85 18.03 26.85 6.76
N PHE A 86 17.14 26.71 7.73
CA PHE A 86 16.22 27.76 8.13
C PHE A 86 16.95 28.96 8.75
N VAL A 87 17.96 28.72 9.57
CA VAL A 87 18.84 29.76 10.13
C VAL A 87 19.55 30.53 9.01
N ILE A 88 20.21 29.82 8.10
CA ILE A 88 20.90 30.43 6.97
C ILE A 88 19.92 31.22 6.09
N GLY A 89 18.73 30.70 5.84
CA GLY A 89 17.69 31.38 5.07
C GLY A 89 17.24 32.71 5.68
N GLN A 90 17.07 32.77 7.01
CA GLN A 90 16.75 34.02 7.71
C GLN A 90 17.91 35.02 7.67
N LEU A 91 19.15 34.55 7.83
CA LEU A 91 20.34 35.40 7.79
C LEU A 91 20.69 35.89 6.39
N ALA A 92 20.38 35.12 5.33
CA ALA A 92 20.82 35.39 3.96
C ALA A 92 20.39 36.74 3.38
N HIS A 93 19.34 37.35 3.95
CA HIS A 93 18.83 38.66 3.54
C HIS A 93 19.33 39.81 4.42
N LEU A 94 20.09 39.53 5.47
CA LEU A 94 20.55 40.53 6.45
C LEU A 94 22.03 40.87 6.25
N PRO A 95 22.44 42.13 6.48
CA PRO A 95 23.85 42.48 6.52
C PRO A 95 24.60 41.73 7.64
N PRO A 96 25.86 41.32 7.43
CA PRO A 96 26.62 41.40 6.17
C PRO A 96 26.39 40.20 5.22
N PHE A 97 25.63 39.17 5.63
CA PHE A 97 25.39 37.95 4.85
C PHE A 97 24.67 38.17 3.51
N SER A 98 23.90 39.25 3.40
CA SER A 98 23.28 39.70 2.14
C SER A 98 24.30 40.03 1.05
N GLN A 99 25.56 40.28 1.42
CA GLN A 99 26.66 40.54 0.50
C GLN A 99 27.54 39.30 0.26
N TRP A 100 27.36 38.22 1.03
CA TRP A 100 28.19 37.02 0.93
C TRP A 100 27.74 36.13 -0.24
N PRO A 101 28.58 35.86 -1.26
CA PRO A 101 28.20 35.00 -2.39
C PRO A 101 27.78 33.59 -1.96
N ALA A 102 28.38 33.01 -0.91
CA ALA A 102 28.02 31.68 -0.45
C ALA A 102 26.57 31.56 0.07
N PHE A 103 25.92 32.69 0.38
CA PHE A 103 24.53 32.76 0.84
C PHE A 103 23.51 32.96 -0.28
N GLU A 104 23.94 33.25 -1.51
CA GLU A 104 23.08 33.60 -2.64
C GLU A 104 21.97 32.56 -2.88
N LYS A 105 22.33 31.27 -2.87
CA LYS A 105 21.39 30.15 -3.02
C LYS A 105 20.27 30.16 -1.97
N TYR A 106 20.56 30.59 -0.75
CA TYR A 106 19.63 30.55 0.37
C TYR A 106 18.68 31.74 0.40
N ARG A 107 18.92 32.78 -0.40
CA ARG A 107 17.98 33.91 -0.58
C ARG A 107 16.75 33.49 -1.39
N THR A 108 16.94 32.59 -2.35
CA THR A 108 15.87 32.14 -3.25
C THR A 108 15.19 30.87 -2.73
N SER A 109 15.95 29.95 -2.12
CA SER A 109 15.44 28.66 -1.64
C SER A 109 16.24 28.13 -0.44
N TYR A 110 15.55 27.89 0.68
CA TYR A 110 16.13 27.19 1.83
C TYR A 110 15.29 25.99 2.30
N GLY A 111 14.05 25.87 1.83
CA GLY A 111 13.19 24.72 2.10
C GLY A 111 13.45 23.53 1.20
N VAL A 112 12.57 22.54 1.31
CA VAL A 112 12.52 21.41 0.40
C VAL A 112 11.46 21.70 -0.66
N VAL A 113 11.86 21.74 -1.92
CA VAL A 113 10.93 21.79 -3.05
C VAL A 113 10.13 20.49 -3.06
N GLY A 114 8.82 20.63 -2.89
CA GLY A 114 7.87 19.53 -2.88
C GLY A 114 7.04 19.47 -4.15
N ILE A 115 5.82 18.95 -4.04
CA ILE A 115 4.85 18.89 -5.12
C ILE A 115 4.27 20.30 -5.34
N PRO A 116 4.43 20.89 -6.53
CA PRO A 116 3.80 22.14 -6.91
C PRO A 116 2.29 22.17 -6.66
N ALA A 117 1.81 23.33 -6.23
CA ALA A 117 0.39 23.64 -6.12
C ALA A 117 -0.10 24.37 -7.37
N LEU A 118 -1.33 24.04 -7.79
CA LEU A 118 -2.01 24.70 -8.90
C LEU A 118 -2.90 25.81 -8.36
N VAL A 119 -2.43 27.05 -8.53
CA VAL A 119 -3.09 28.26 -8.02
C VAL A 119 -3.42 29.13 -9.21
N LEU A 120 -4.71 29.24 -9.52
CA LEU A 120 -5.21 30.06 -10.60
C LEU A 120 -5.37 31.51 -10.13
N ALA A 121 -4.91 32.46 -10.93
CA ALA A 121 -5.36 33.85 -10.78
C ALA A 121 -6.85 33.97 -11.14
N GLU A 122 -7.53 35.01 -10.64
CA GLU A 122 -8.98 35.23 -10.73
C GLU A 122 -9.54 35.24 -12.17
N LYS A 123 -8.68 35.42 -13.18
CA LYS A 123 -9.01 35.38 -14.61
C LYS A 123 -8.08 34.47 -15.43
N SER A 124 -7.30 33.62 -14.77
CA SER A 124 -6.36 32.77 -15.49
C SER A 124 -7.08 31.72 -16.32
N LEU A 125 -6.66 31.58 -17.58
CA LEU A 125 -7.10 30.51 -18.47
C LEU A 125 -6.23 29.25 -18.35
N GLY A 126 -5.25 29.24 -17.44
CA GLY A 126 -4.31 28.14 -17.27
C GLY A 126 -2.97 28.44 -17.92
N GLU A 127 -2.23 29.36 -17.31
CA GLU A 127 -0.90 29.76 -17.72
C GLU A 127 0.17 28.95 -16.98
N PRO A 128 1.37 28.75 -17.54
CA PRO A 128 2.41 27.95 -16.90
C PRO A 128 2.78 28.50 -15.51
N GLU A 129 2.66 29.81 -15.28
CA GLU A 129 2.91 30.44 -13.98
C GLU A 129 1.90 30.03 -12.90
N ASP A 130 0.74 29.47 -13.25
CA ASP A 130 -0.23 28.95 -12.26
C ASP A 130 0.29 27.69 -11.55
N VAL A 131 1.32 27.04 -12.10
CA VAL A 131 2.04 25.95 -11.44
C VAL A 131 3.09 26.55 -10.50
N ARG A 132 2.77 26.64 -9.21
CA ARG A 132 3.64 27.25 -8.21
C ARG A 132 4.41 26.21 -7.43
N ALA A 133 5.74 26.34 -7.43
CA ALA A 133 6.60 25.56 -6.55
C ALA A 133 6.25 25.85 -5.09
N VAL A 134 6.09 24.79 -4.30
CA VAL A 134 5.85 24.86 -2.87
C VAL A 134 7.07 24.29 -2.15
N GLU A 135 7.67 25.11 -1.31
CA GLU A 135 8.69 24.66 -0.38
C GLU A 135 8.08 24.34 0.97
N ALA A 136 8.56 23.28 1.61
CA ALA A 136 8.09 22.93 2.94
C ALA A 136 9.23 22.56 3.90
N MET A 137 9.04 22.92 5.17
CA MET A 137 9.97 22.66 6.27
C MET A 137 9.22 22.30 7.55
N ALA A 138 9.79 21.38 8.32
CA ALA A 138 9.28 21.04 9.65
C ALA A 138 10.37 21.41 10.67
N LEU A 139 10.02 22.32 11.58
CA LEU A 139 10.88 22.85 12.62
C LEU A 139 10.28 22.52 13.99
N PRO A 140 11.08 22.51 15.07
CA PRO A 140 10.54 22.49 16.43
C PRO A 140 9.47 23.58 16.59
N ALA A 141 8.40 23.32 17.32
CA ALA A 141 7.34 24.31 17.50
C ALA A 141 7.81 25.52 18.33
N ASP A 142 7.39 26.71 17.91
CA ASP A 142 7.45 27.92 18.73
C ASP A 142 6.23 27.95 19.64
N SER A 143 6.40 28.18 20.94
CA SER A 143 5.27 28.18 21.91
C SER A 143 4.22 29.25 21.61
N ALA A 144 4.58 30.32 20.90
CA ALA A 144 3.69 31.41 20.50
C ALA A 144 3.24 31.33 19.02
N GLY A 145 3.70 30.34 18.26
CA GLY A 145 3.51 30.27 16.81
C GLY A 145 2.31 29.42 16.38
N GLN A 146 1.72 29.75 15.23
CA GLN A 146 0.77 28.86 14.56
C GLN A 146 1.43 27.53 14.18
N ALA A 147 0.64 26.46 14.16
CA ALA A 147 1.10 25.11 13.86
C ALA A 147 1.57 24.97 12.38
N VAL A 148 0.96 25.73 11.47
CA VAL A 148 1.42 25.91 10.09
C VAL A 148 1.65 27.41 9.87
N MET A 149 2.81 27.77 9.32
CA MET A 149 3.18 29.15 9.03
C MET A 149 3.38 29.31 7.51
N PRO A 150 2.54 30.09 6.82
CA PRO A 150 2.79 30.43 5.42
C PRO A 150 3.88 31.50 5.29
N GLU A 151 4.76 31.35 4.30
CA GLU A 151 5.82 32.29 3.97
C GLU A 151 5.70 32.70 2.49
N GLY A 152 5.68 34.01 2.22
CA GLY A 152 5.57 34.54 0.85
C GLY A 152 4.16 34.48 0.24
N PHE A 153 3.16 34.02 0.99
CA PHE A 153 1.74 34.10 0.63
C PHE A 153 0.86 34.22 1.89
N ARG A 154 -0.40 34.59 1.69
CA ARG A 154 -1.45 34.70 2.72
C ARG A 154 -2.59 33.75 2.38
N ALA A 155 -3.11 33.07 3.39
CA ALA A 155 -4.29 32.22 3.31
C ALA A 155 -4.98 32.19 4.68
N GLU A 156 -6.25 31.81 4.72
CA GLU A 156 -6.98 31.67 5.98
C GLU A 156 -6.46 30.46 6.79
N ALA A 157 -6.48 30.56 8.12
CA ALA A 157 -5.97 29.49 9.00
C ALA A 157 -6.64 28.13 8.72
N ALA A 158 -7.95 28.14 8.42
CA ALA A 158 -8.73 26.95 8.10
C ALA A 158 -8.21 26.20 6.86
N GLU A 159 -7.56 26.90 5.92
CA GLU A 159 -6.97 26.27 4.72
C GLU A 159 -5.72 25.43 5.04
N PHE A 160 -5.11 25.61 6.21
CA PHE A 160 -3.95 24.85 6.66
C PHE A 160 -4.28 23.73 7.65
N ASP A 161 -5.35 23.89 8.43
CA ASP A 161 -5.77 22.91 9.44
C ASP A 161 -6.20 21.58 8.80
N ALA A 162 -7.03 21.63 7.76
CA ALA A 162 -7.51 20.42 7.10
C ALA A 162 -6.37 19.60 6.43
N PRO A 163 -5.42 20.20 5.68
CA PRO A 163 -4.24 19.49 5.18
C PRO A 163 -3.37 18.88 6.28
N ARG A 164 -3.16 19.59 7.39
CA ARG A 164 -2.36 19.10 8.53
C ARG A 164 -3.05 17.91 9.21
N LEU A 165 -4.36 18.00 9.44
CA LEU A 165 -5.17 16.90 9.97
C LEU A 165 -5.20 15.70 9.04
N ALA A 166 -5.30 15.92 7.73
CA ALA A 166 -5.25 14.85 6.74
C ALA A 166 -3.88 14.15 6.70
N ALA A 167 -2.78 14.91 6.82
CA ALA A 167 -1.45 14.35 6.96
C ALA A 167 -1.35 13.47 8.22
N LYS A 168 -1.87 13.94 9.36
CA LYS A 168 -1.97 13.17 10.60
C LYS A 168 -2.81 11.89 10.44
N SER A 169 -3.97 11.99 9.80
CA SER A 169 -4.87 10.87 9.49
C SER A 169 -4.16 9.81 8.62
N LEU A 170 -3.34 10.24 7.65
CA LEU A 170 -2.53 9.32 6.83
C LEU A 170 -1.38 8.67 7.60
N LEU A 171 -0.83 9.35 8.61
CA LEU A 171 0.26 8.83 9.44
C LEU A 171 -0.22 7.78 10.44
N CYS A 172 -1.32 8.00 11.16
CA CYS A 172 -1.74 7.08 12.23
C CYS A 172 -3.26 6.89 12.39
N GLY A 173 -4.08 7.43 11.49
CA GLY A 173 -5.54 7.43 11.61
C GLY A 173 -6.28 6.64 10.51
N LYS A 174 -7.51 7.08 10.20
CA LYS A 174 -8.37 6.47 9.18
C LYS A 174 -7.69 6.44 7.81
N GLY A 175 -6.96 7.50 7.45
CA GLY A 175 -6.25 7.58 6.19
C GLY A 175 -5.20 6.48 6.01
N LEU A 176 -4.48 6.13 7.09
CA LEU A 176 -3.56 4.99 7.07
C LEU A 176 -4.30 3.67 6.85
N LEU A 177 -5.42 3.44 7.53
CA LEU A 177 -6.21 2.22 7.39
C LEU A 177 -6.72 2.04 5.96
N ILE A 178 -7.25 3.12 5.35
CA ILE A 178 -7.69 3.11 3.95
C ILE A 178 -6.49 2.82 3.04
N PHE A 179 -5.34 3.45 3.27
CA PHE A 179 -4.13 3.17 2.50
C PHE A 179 -3.69 1.71 2.64
N LEU A 180 -3.67 1.16 3.86
CA LEU A 180 -3.28 -0.22 4.10
C LEU A 180 -4.27 -1.19 3.44
N ALA A 181 -5.58 -0.91 3.47
CA ALA A 181 -6.58 -1.71 2.76
C ALA A 181 -6.32 -1.72 1.24
N LEU A 182 -6.10 -0.54 0.63
CA LEU A 182 -5.75 -0.41 -0.79
C LEU A 182 -4.42 -1.09 -1.13
N TRP A 183 -3.43 -0.98 -0.24
CA TRP A 183 -2.14 -1.63 -0.40
C TRP A 183 -2.28 -3.15 -0.26
N ILE A 184 -3.11 -3.65 0.67
CA ILE A 184 -3.37 -5.07 0.85
C ILE A 184 -4.04 -5.64 -0.42
N THR A 185 -5.01 -4.95 -0.99
CA THR A 185 -5.72 -5.44 -2.18
C THR A 185 -4.89 -5.31 -3.46
N GLY A 186 -4.31 -4.14 -3.74
CA GLY A 186 -3.65 -3.86 -5.03
C GLY A 186 -2.19 -3.41 -4.96
N GLY A 187 -1.61 -3.33 -3.76
CA GLY A 187 -0.27 -2.78 -3.55
C GLY A 187 0.88 -3.78 -3.69
N ARG A 188 2.05 -3.30 -4.07
CA ARG A 188 3.27 -4.09 -4.27
C ARG A 188 3.80 -4.60 -2.94
N ARG A 189 4.22 -5.87 -2.88
CA ARG A 189 4.84 -6.44 -1.68
C ARG A 189 6.36 -6.34 -1.74
N PRO A 190 7.03 -6.09 -0.61
CA PRO A 190 8.48 -6.11 -0.49
C PRO A 190 9.03 -7.54 -0.39
N TYR A 191 8.63 -8.43 -1.28
CA TYR A 191 9.24 -9.76 -1.34
C TYR A 191 10.67 -9.63 -1.85
N ALA A 192 11.61 -10.34 -1.20
CA ALA A 192 12.90 -10.61 -1.82
C ALA A 192 12.67 -11.40 -3.12
N ARG A 193 13.58 -11.26 -4.10
CA ARG A 193 13.42 -11.92 -5.41
C ARG A 193 13.21 -13.43 -5.26
N TRP A 194 14.02 -14.09 -4.42
CA TRP A 194 13.90 -15.52 -4.15
C TRP A 194 12.53 -15.89 -3.56
N LEU A 195 11.99 -15.09 -2.63
CA LEU A 195 10.70 -15.36 -2.01
C LEU A 195 9.56 -15.16 -3.00
N SER A 196 9.67 -14.17 -3.89
CA SER A 196 8.68 -13.98 -4.97
C SER A 196 8.64 -15.18 -5.91
N ILE A 197 9.81 -15.73 -6.27
CA ILE A 197 9.93 -16.92 -7.12
C ILE A 197 9.38 -18.15 -6.38
N ALA A 198 9.77 -18.35 -5.12
CA ALA A 198 9.30 -19.45 -4.29
C ALA A 198 7.78 -19.42 -4.10
N LEU A 199 7.18 -18.24 -3.87
CA LEU A 199 5.72 -18.10 -3.78
C LEU A 199 5.05 -18.43 -5.12
N PHE A 200 5.60 -17.97 -6.24
CA PHE A 200 5.06 -18.27 -7.56
C PHE A 200 5.11 -19.76 -7.87
N LEU A 201 6.28 -20.40 -7.68
CA LEU A 201 6.46 -21.84 -7.84
C LEU A 201 5.57 -22.63 -6.86
N GLY A 202 5.43 -22.16 -5.62
CA GLY A 202 4.54 -22.77 -4.63
C GLY A 202 3.08 -22.75 -5.07
N TRP A 203 2.57 -21.61 -5.53
CA TRP A 203 1.20 -21.53 -6.08
C TRP A 203 1.03 -22.40 -7.33
N GLY A 204 2.06 -22.48 -8.18
CA GLY A 204 2.10 -23.40 -9.32
C GLY A 204 2.06 -24.87 -8.89
N ALA A 205 2.78 -25.24 -7.82
CA ALA A 205 2.78 -26.59 -7.27
C ALA A 205 1.42 -26.96 -6.65
N VAL A 206 0.77 -26.03 -5.93
CA VAL A 206 -0.62 -26.23 -5.43
C VAL A 206 -1.55 -26.52 -6.61
N LEU A 207 -1.52 -25.68 -7.65
CA LEU A 207 -2.38 -25.90 -8.82
C LEU A 207 -2.04 -27.22 -9.53
N GLY A 208 -0.76 -27.53 -9.70
CA GLY A 208 -0.31 -28.78 -10.31
C GLY A 208 -0.80 -30.01 -9.55
N LEU A 209 -0.74 -29.99 -8.22
CA LEU A 209 -1.29 -31.04 -7.36
C LEU A 209 -2.82 -31.15 -7.47
N ILE A 210 -3.53 -30.02 -7.51
CA ILE A 210 -4.99 -30.02 -7.75
C ILE A 210 -5.32 -30.67 -9.10
N LEU A 211 -4.61 -30.28 -10.17
CA LEU A 211 -4.83 -30.82 -11.51
C LEU A 211 -4.45 -32.31 -11.58
N PHE A 212 -3.37 -32.72 -10.92
CA PHE A 212 -2.99 -34.13 -10.82
C PHE A 212 -4.07 -34.96 -10.11
N LEU A 213 -4.63 -34.46 -9.01
CA LEU A 213 -5.73 -35.14 -8.31
C LEU A 213 -7.01 -35.18 -9.17
N LEU A 214 -7.27 -34.15 -9.99
CA LEU A 214 -8.46 -34.08 -10.83
C LEU A 214 -8.38 -34.92 -12.12
N ALA A 215 -7.22 -34.96 -12.78
CA ALA A 215 -7.08 -35.55 -14.12
C ALA A 215 -5.91 -36.55 -14.26
N GLY A 216 -5.06 -36.68 -13.24
CA GLY A 216 -3.92 -37.59 -13.24
C GLY A 216 -4.31 -39.05 -12.97
N PRO A 217 -3.34 -39.99 -12.97
CA PRO A 217 -3.57 -41.40 -12.63
C PRO A 217 -4.10 -41.58 -11.21
N GLU A 218 -4.71 -42.74 -10.92
CA GLU A 218 -5.23 -43.02 -9.58
C GLU A 218 -4.09 -43.07 -8.54
N PRO A 219 -4.11 -42.21 -7.51
CA PRO A 219 -3.01 -42.10 -6.55
C PRO A 219 -2.94 -43.26 -5.54
N GLY A 220 -3.97 -44.10 -5.46
CA GLY A 220 -4.04 -45.25 -4.56
C GLY A 220 -3.71 -44.90 -3.10
N LYS A 221 -2.71 -45.57 -2.52
CA LYS A 221 -2.24 -45.35 -1.14
C LYS A 221 -1.60 -43.96 -0.93
N GLN A 222 -1.09 -43.33 -1.98
CA GLN A 222 -0.42 -42.02 -1.89
C GLN A 222 -1.40 -40.85 -1.79
N LEU A 223 -2.71 -41.07 -1.94
CA LEU A 223 -3.72 -40.01 -1.88
C LEU A 223 -3.62 -39.18 -0.59
N PHE A 224 -3.46 -39.84 0.56
CA PHE A 224 -3.30 -39.15 1.85
C PHE A 224 -2.08 -38.22 1.85
N LEU A 225 -0.94 -38.70 1.34
CA LEU A 225 0.29 -37.91 1.25
C LEU A 225 0.08 -36.68 0.34
N PHE A 226 -0.50 -36.86 -0.84
CA PHE A 226 -0.76 -35.75 -1.75
C PHE A 226 -1.74 -34.73 -1.15
N SER A 227 -2.81 -35.16 -0.50
CA SER A 227 -3.76 -34.27 0.18
C SER A 227 -3.13 -33.54 1.37
N ALA A 228 -2.33 -34.22 2.19
CA ALA A 228 -1.62 -33.61 3.31
C ALA A 228 -0.60 -32.57 2.84
N VAL A 229 0.20 -32.90 1.81
CA VAL A 229 1.16 -31.97 1.18
C VAL A 229 0.42 -30.78 0.59
N LEU A 230 -0.69 -30.99 -0.10
CA LEU A 230 -1.49 -29.91 -0.70
C LEU A 230 -1.99 -28.93 0.37
N VAL A 231 -2.56 -29.43 1.47
CA VAL A 231 -3.02 -28.59 2.60
C VAL A 231 -1.84 -27.86 3.24
N ALA A 232 -0.76 -28.57 3.56
CA ALA A 232 0.41 -27.98 4.19
C ALA A 232 1.03 -26.85 3.34
N LEU A 233 1.14 -27.07 2.03
CA LEU A 233 1.72 -26.11 1.09
C LEU A 233 0.79 -24.90 0.92
N TRP A 234 -0.51 -25.11 0.78
CA TRP A 234 -1.49 -24.00 0.73
C TRP A 234 -1.51 -23.18 2.03
N SER A 235 -1.54 -23.83 3.20
CA SER A 235 -1.49 -23.16 4.50
C SER A 235 -0.19 -22.40 4.71
N GLY A 236 0.96 -22.97 4.30
CA GLY A 236 2.26 -22.31 4.36
C GLY A 236 2.33 -21.06 3.50
N LEU A 237 1.80 -21.11 2.26
CA LEU A 237 1.73 -19.95 1.37
C LEU A 237 0.85 -18.83 1.95
N MET A 238 -0.31 -19.20 2.49
CA MET A 238 -1.23 -18.25 3.13
C MET A 238 -0.60 -17.60 4.36
N LEU A 239 0.02 -18.39 5.23
CA LEU A 239 0.72 -17.89 6.41
C LEU A 239 1.86 -16.95 6.02
N ALA A 240 2.69 -17.30 5.03
CA ALA A 240 3.77 -16.45 4.55
C ALA A 240 3.24 -15.10 4.02
N ALA A 241 2.15 -15.12 3.26
CA ALA A 241 1.51 -13.89 2.78
C ALA A 241 0.96 -13.04 3.93
N ALA A 242 0.28 -13.66 4.90
CA ALA A 242 -0.29 -13.00 6.06
C ALA A 242 0.79 -12.37 6.96
N VAL A 243 1.89 -13.09 7.23
CA VAL A 243 3.01 -12.61 8.05
C VAL A 243 3.65 -11.38 7.42
N VAL A 244 3.87 -11.37 6.09
CA VAL A 244 4.45 -10.20 5.42
C VAL A 244 3.52 -9.01 5.47
N VAL A 245 2.21 -9.21 5.26
CA VAL A 245 1.21 -8.13 5.38
C VAL A 245 1.20 -7.59 6.81
N ALA A 246 1.03 -8.44 7.81
CA ALA A 246 0.96 -8.05 9.21
C ALA A 246 2.22 -7.29 9.65
N ARG A 247 3.41 -7.80 9.32
CA ARG A 247 4.69 -7.18 9.67
C ARG A 247 4.85 -5.79 9.03
N GLN A 248 4.47 -5.63 7.76
CA GLN A 248 4.61 -4.34 7.08
C GLN A 248 3.56 -3.33 7.54
N SER A 249 2.31 -3.77 7.74
CA SER A 249 1.25 -2.93 8.31
C SER A 249 1.60 -2.44 9.71
N PHE A 250 2.08 -3.33 10.58
CA PHE A 250 2.52 -2.97 11.93
C PHE A 250 3.68 -1.98 11.92
N ARG A 251 4.71 -2.21 11.08
CA ARG A 251 5.84 -1.27 10.93
C ARG A 251 5.40 0.08 10.38
N ALA A 252 4.49 0.10 9.42
CA ALA A 252 3.93 1.32 8.87
C ALA A 252 3.14 2.11 9.92
N TRP A 253 2.30 1.43 10.71
CA TRP A 253 1.57 2.03 11.81
C TRP A 253 2.49 2.60 12.89
N ARG A 254 3.46 1.81 13.38
CA ARG A 254 4.42 2.27 14.41
C ARG A 254 5.25 3.47 13.95
N THR A 255 5.78 3.40 12.74
CA THR A 255 6.56 4.52 12.15
C THR A 255 5.67 5.74 11.91
N GLY A 256 4.43 5.51 11.48
CA GLY A 256 3.45 6.57 11.26
C GLY A 256 3.03 7.27 12.56
N ALA A 257 2.83 6.53 13.65
CA ALA A 257 2.60 7.08 14.98
C ALA A 257 3.79 7.92 15.46
N GLU A 258 5.02 7.45 15.27
CA GLU A 258 6.24 8.22 15.56
C GLU A 258 6.30 9.54 14.76
N LEU A 259 5.97 9.51 13.47
CA LEU A 259 5.92 10.69 12.62
C LEU A 259 4.76 11.63 12.99
N SER A 260 3.63 11.09 13.43
CA SER A 260 2.46 11.86 13.87
C SER A 260 2.74 12.64 15.15
N ALA A 261 3.30 11.98 16.17
CA ALA A 261 3.70 12.65 17.42
C ALA A 261 4.70 13.78 17.14
N ARG A 262 5.59 13.59 16.16
CA ARG A 262 6.51 14.66 15.73
C ARG A 262 5.80 15.81 15.04
N LEU A 263 4.82 15.52 14.18
CA LEU A 263 4.03 16.57 13.53
C LEU A 263 3.34 17.46 14.57
N GLU A 264 2.81 16.88 15.65
CA GLU A 264 2.20 17.63 16.76
C GLU A 264 3.18 18.61 17.40
N HIS A 265 4.42 18.18 17.64
CA HIS A 265 5.48 19.03 18.23
C HIS A 265 6.28 19.85 17.20
N SER A 266 5.84 19.88 15.94
CA SER A 266 6.52 20.63 14.88
C SER A 266 5.66 21.77 14.34
N GLN A 267 6.30 22.91 14.13
CA GLN A 267 5.78 23.97 13.27
C GLN A 267 6.15 23.66 11.81
N VAL A 268 5.14 23.56 10.96
CA VAL A 268 5.32 23.35 9.51
C VAL A 268 5.34 24.70 8.82
N ARG A 269 6.39 24.97 8.05
CA ARG A 269 6.48 26.20 7.24
C ARG A 269 6.27 25.85 5.78
N LEU A 270 5.30 26.49 5.16
CA LEU A 270 5.02 26.36 3.73
C LEU A 270 5.39 27.66 3.06
N ARG A 271 6.26 27.62 2.06
CA ARG A 271 6.70 28.81 1.32
C ARG A 271 6.28 28.71 -0.14
N MET A 272 5.72 29.81 -0.63
CA MET A 272 5.49 30.05 -2.06
C MET A 272 5.94 31.46 -2.38
N ASN A 273 6.69 31.65 -3.45
CA ASN A 273 7.13 32.97 -3.86
C ASN A 273 6.00 33.70 -4.60
N GLY A 274 5.91 35.03 -4.45
CA GLY A 274 5.00 35.87 -5.24
C GLY A 274 4.03 36.76 -4.47
N GLY A 275 4.02 36.75 -3.13
CA GLY A 275 3.17 37.64 -2.33
C GLY A 275 1.67 37.39 -2.52
N LEU A 276 1.28 36.15 -2.79
CA LEU A 276 -0.07 35.78 -3.22
C LEU A 276 -1.06 35.78 -2.05
N THR A 277 -2.31 36.16 -2.30
CA THR A 277 -3.43 35.90 -1.40
C THR A 277 -4.23 34.75 -1.97
N LEU A 278 -4.13 33.58 -1.35
CA LEU A 278 -4.88 32.40 -1.75
C LEU A 278 -6.32 32.53 -1.26
N LYS A 279 -7.26 32.19 -2.14
CA LYS A 279 -8.68 32.06 -1.81
C LYS A 279 -9.14 30.65 -2.19
N GLY A 280 -9.65 29.92 -1.21
CA GLY A 280 -10.21 28.59 -1.37
C GLY A 280 -9.18 27.48 -1.22
N GLY A 281 -9.61 26.33 -0.67
CA GLY A 281 -8.73 25.23 -0.27
C GLY A 281 -8.14 24.38 -1.39
N SER A 282 -8.08 24.83 -2.64
CA SER A 282 -7.73 23.97 -3.79
C SER A 282 -6.25 23.53 -3.82
N ALA A 283 -5.41 24.13 -2.98
CA ALA A 283 -4.03 23.74 -2.69
C ALA A 283 -3.91 22.78 -1.48
N GLY A 284 -5.03 22.30 -0.92
CA GLY A 284 -5.02 21.47 0.29
C GLY A 284 -4.27 20.14 0.11
N LEU A 285 -4.44 19.47 -1.04
CA LEU A 285 -3.69 18.25 -1.35
C LEU A 285 -2.16 18.45 -1.39
N PRO A 286 -1.60 19.38 -2.19
CA PRO A 286 -0.15 19.61 -2.21
C PRO A 286 0.36 20.06 -0.84
N PHE A 287 -0.38 20.87 -0.07
CA PHE A 287 0.02 21.24 1.29
C PHE A 287 0.12 20.03 2.23
N CYS A 288 -0.82 19.08 2.15
CA CYS A 288 -0.77 17.83 2.91
C CYS A 288 0.47 16.99 2.54
N LEU A 289 0.72 16.79 1.25
CA LEU A 289 1.87 15.99 0.77
C LEU A 289 3.21 16.66 1.12
N ASN A 290 3.30 17.98 0.99
CA ASN A 290 4.50 18.74 1.32
C ASN A 290 4.75 18.79 2.83
N THR A 291 3.70 18.78 3.65
CA THR A 291 3.82 18.60 5.10
C THR A 291 4.46 17.25 5.44
N LEU A 292 4.00 16.16 4.81
CA LEU A 292 4.61 14.84 5.00
C LEU A 292 6.07 14.81 4.53
N LEU A 293 6.36 15.43 3.38
CA LEU A 293 7.71 15.54 2.85
C LEU A 293 8.63 16.30 3.80
N ALA A 294 8.16 17.42 4.35
CA ALA A 294 8.90 18.23 5.32
C ALA A 294 9.28 17.43 6.58
N LEU A 295 8.35 16.64 7.12
CA LEU A 295 8.63 15.73 8.25
C LEU A 295 9.72 14.70 7.90
N TYR A 296 9.65 14.12 6.70
CA TYR A 296 10.66 13.18 6.23
C TYR A 296 12.04 13.82 6.11
N TYR A 297 12.14 15.04 5.57
CA TYR A 297 13.42 15.72 5.43
C TYR A 297 14.00 16.20 6.75
N ALA A 298 13.15 16.60 7.71
CA ALA A 298 13.59 16.88 9.06
C ALA A 298 14.31 15.66 9.65
N ARG A 299 13.74 14.45 9.55
CA ARG A 299 14.31 13.21 10.09
C ARG A 299 14.15 11.99 9.14
N PRO A 300 15.04 11.80 8.15
CA PRO A 300 14.86 10.75 7.14
C PRO A 300 15.04 9.32 7.66
N GLU A 301 15.67 9.16 8.83
CA GLU A 301 15.96 7.86 9.43
C GLU A 301 14.72 7.14 9.95
N ALA A 302 13.73 7.88 10.46
CA ALA A 302 12.48 7.29 10.96
C ALA A 302 11.75 6.50 9.86
N ALA A 303 11.64 7.10 8.67
CA ALA A 303 10.99 6.45 7.53
C ALA A 303 11.71 5.20 7.04
N ARG A 304 13.04 5.05 7.24
CA ARG A 304 13.81 3.87 6.80
C ARG A 304 13.41 2.59 7.53
N ARG A 305 12.77 2.69 8.70
CA ARG A 305 12.32 1.54 9.50
C ARG A 305 11.10 0.83 8.89
N SER A 306 10.36 1.50 8.02
CA SER A 306 9.20 0.95 7.30
C SER A 306 9.42 0.98 5.80
N TRP A 307 9.24 -0.16 5.14
CA TRP A 307 9.37 -0.22 3.67
C TRP A 307 8.35 0.70 2.98
N ILE A 308 7.12 0.78 3.51
CA ILE A 308 6.04 1.61 2.96
C ILE A 308 6.45 3.08 2.98
N TRP A 309 6.79 3.60 4.16
CA TRP A 309 7.18 5.01 4.30
C TRP A 309 8.47 5.32 3.56
N HIS A 310 9.48 4.46 3.66
CA HIS A 310 10.73 4.62 2.93
C HIS A 310 10.49 4.71 1.41
N ARG A 311 9.69 3.79 0.85
CA ARG A 311 9.37 3.78 -0.58
C ARG A 311 8.60 5.04 -0.99
N PHE A 312 7.56 5.38 -0.24
CA PHE A 312 6.73 6.55 -0.51
C PHE A 312 7.56 7.83 -0.55
N PHE A 313 8.32 8.12 0.52
CA PHE A 313 9.14 9.32 0.58
C PHE A 313 10.30 9.33 -0.42
N ARG A 314 10.90 8.18 -0.69
CA ARG A 314 11.95 8.07 -1.72
C ARG A 314 11.39 8.43 -3.10
N LYS A 315 10.20 7.92 -3.44
CA LYS A 315 9.52 8.22 -4.72
C LYS A 315 9.06 9.66 -4.80
N MET A 316 8.44 10.17 -3.73
CA MET A 316 8.07 11.58 -3.64
C MET A 316 9.28 12.49 -3.85
N ARG A 317 10.39 12.21 -3.18
CA ARG A 317 11.62 12.98 -3.33
C ARG A 317 12.19 12.96 -4.75
N SER A 318 12.18 11.81 -5.43
CA SER A 318 12.77 11.70 -6.77
C SER A 318 11.90 12.29 -7.87
N GLU A 319 10.59 12.38 -7.65
CA GLU A 319 9.64 12.75 -8.70
C GLU A 319 8.87 14.04 -8.42
N ALA A 320 8.95 14.65 -7.22
CA ALA A 320 8.13 15.79 -6.79
C ALA A 320 7.98 16.91 -7.84
N GLU A 321 9.07 17.30 -8.50
CA GLU A 321 9.09 18.37 -9.52
C GLU A 321 8.33 18.02 -10.81
N SER A 322 8.12 16.73 -11.07
CA SER A 322 7.39 16.22 -12.25
C SER A 322 5.91 15.98 -11.99
N TRP A 323 5.47 16.15 -10.75
CA TRP A 323 4.08 15.99 -10.33
C TRP A 323 3.48 17.37 -10.04
N ALA A 324 2.16 17.51 -10.17
CA ALA A 324 1.41 18.65 -9.64
C ALA A 324 0.18 18.14 -8.87
N GLY A 325 -0.30 18.92 -7.91
CA GLY A 325 -1.45 18.55 -7.08
C GLY A 325 -2.52 19.63 -7.02
N THR A 326 -3.78 19.20 -7.02
CA THR A 326 -4.90 20.06 -6.66
C THR A 326 -6.03 19.26 -6.02
N GLY A 327 -6.82 19.95 -5.19
CA GLY A 327 -7.98 19.39 -4.52
C GLY A 327 -8.15 20.01 -3.14
N VAL A 328 -9.40 20.33 -2.81
CA VAL A 328 -9.79 20.69 -1.45
C VAL A 328 -9.83 19.39 -0.64
N ILE A 329 -9.23 19.42 0.54
CA ILE A 329 -9.00 18.25 1.39
C ILE A 329 -9.79 18.40 2.68
N THR A 330 -10.43 17.33 3.13
CA THR A 330 -11.03 17.27 4.47
C THR A 330 -10.01 16.77 5.48
N GLY A 331 -10.20 17.04 6.78
CA GLY A 331 -9.31 16.54 7.84
C GLY A 331 -9.17 15.01 7.89
N ASP A 332 -10.17 14.27 7.42
CA ASP A 332 -10.11 12.80 7.30
C ASP A 332 -9.32 12.33 6.07
N GLY A 333 -9.09 13.20 5.07
CA GLY A 333 -8.29 12.93 3.87
C GLY A 333 -9.09 12.72 2.59
N TYR A 334 -10.38 13.03 2.56
CA TYR A 334 -11.19 13.00 1.34
C TYR A 334 -10.92 14.23 0.47
N LEU A 335 -11.01 14.05 -0.84
CA LEU A 335 -10.81 15.11 -1.82
C LEU A 335 -12.14 15.53 -2.43
N THR A 336 -12.45 16.82 -2.38
CA THR A 336 -13.65 17.38 -3.04
C THR A 336 -13.31 17.94 -4.43
N PRO A 337 -14.26 17.87 -5.38
CA PRO A 337 -14.12 18.43 -6.73
C PRO A 337 -13.69 19.90 -6.76
N VAL A 338 -12.92 20.27 -7.79
CA VAL A 338 -12.45 21.64 -8.02
C VAL A 338 -12.46 21.97 -9.51
N VAL A 339 -12.47 23.26 -9.85
CA VAL A 339 -12.28 23.72 -11.24
C VAL A 339 -10.92 23.22 -11.75
N ILE A 340 -10.94 22.43 -12.83
CA ILE A 340 -9.78 21.63 -13.25
C ILE A 340 -9.26 21.96 -14.64
N GLU A 341 -10.11 22.38 -15.57
CA GLU A 341 -9.71 22.59 -16.96
C GLU A 341 -8.56 23.61 -17.09
N PRO A 342 -8.61 24.81 -16.47
CA PRO A 342 -7.47 25.74 -16.51
C PRO A 342 -6.22 25.16 -15.84
N LYS A 343 -6.38 24.33 -14.81
CA LYS A 343 -5.27 23.68 -14.11
C LYS A 343 -4.60 22.60 -14.96
N LEU A 344 -5.36 21.85 -15.75
CA LEU A 344 -4.83 20.89 -16.72
C LEU A 344 -4.09 21.62 -17.84
N ARG A 345 -4.64 22.75 -18.31
CA ARG A 345 -4.00 23.58 -19.33
C ARG A 345 -2.66 24.14 -18.83
N ALA A 346 -2.61 24.67 -17.61
CA ALA A 346 -1.38 25.14 -16.97
C ALA A 346 -0.32 24.02 -16.90
N CYS A 347 -0.70 22.81 -16.49
CA CYS A 347 0.21 21.66 -16.46
C CYS A 347 0.68 21.22 -17.85
N LEU A 348 -0.18 21.25 -18.87
CA LEU A 348 0.17 20.89 -20.25
C LEU A 348 1.15 21.88 -20.89
N LYS A 349 1.06 23.16 -20.52
CA LYS A 349 1.99 24.23 -20.94
C LYS A 349 3.32 24.22 -20.16
N HIS A 350 3.43 23.46 -19.07
CA HIS A 350 4.59 23.51 -18.18
C HIS A 350 5.57 22.35 -18.41
N ASP A 351 6.79 22.66 -18.89
CA ASP A 351 7.78 21.68 -19.39
C ASP A 351 8.14 20.53 -18.42
N ARG A 352 8.15 20.81 -17.11
CA ARG A 352 8.57 19.81 -16.11
C ARG A 352 7.45 18.87 -15.65
N ILE A 353 6.19 19.25 -15.79
CA ILE A 353 5.07 18.51 -15.19
C ILE A 353 4.60 17.42 -16.15
N ARG A 354 4.61 16.17 -15.66
CA ARG A 354 4.21 14.98 -16.42
C ARG A 354 3.01 14.28 -15.80
N GLN A 355 2.76 14.52 -14.52
CA GLN A 355 1.72 13.83 -13.75
C GLN A 355 0.94 14.82 -12.91
N ILE A 356 -0.38 14.68 -12.84
CA ILE A 356 -1.24 15.52 -12.01
C ILE A 356 -2.13 14.68 -11.10
N LEU A 357 -2.17 15.02 -9.81
CA LEU A 357 -3.10 14.48 -8.83
C LEU A 357 -4.34 15.39 -8.77
N THR A 358 -5.50 14.82 -9.07
CA THR A 358 -6.78 15.55 -9.10
C THR A 358 -7.84 14.84 -8.26
N PRO A 359 -8.88 15.54 -7.80
CA PRO A 359 -10.08 14.88 -7.29
C PRO A 359 -10.70 13.99 -8.36
N ARG A 360 -11.38 12.92 -7.96
CA ARG A 360 -12.09 12.05 -8.90
C ARG A 360 -13.38 12.72 -9.38
N GLN A 361 -13.30 13.34 -10.56
CA GLN A 361 -14.40 14.03 -11.23
C GLN A 361 -14.34 13.80 -12.75
N ARG A 362 -15.46 14.01 -13.46
CA ARG A 362 -15.59 13.71 -14.89
C ARG A 362 -14.62 14.53 -15.76
N ASP A 363 -14.44 15.80 -15.43
CA ASP A 363 -13.62 16.73 -16.20
C ASP A 363 -12.11 16.51 -16.04
N ALA A 364 -11.71 15.63 -15.12
CA ALA A 364 -10.32 15.17 -14.96
C ALA A 364 -10.07 13.82 -15.67
N SER A 365 -10.95 13.41 -16.58
CA SER A 365 -10.83 12.14 -17.30
C SER A 365 -9.66 12.16 -18.29
N LYS A 366 -9.14 10.98 -18.63
CA LYS A 366 -8.09 10.84 -19.65
C LYS A 366 -8.54 11.43 -20.99
N GLN A 367 -9.79 11.23 -21.39
CA GLN A 367 -10.34 11.76 -22.64
C GLN A 367 -10.29 13.30 -22.66
N THR A 368 -10.64 13.95 -21.55
CA THR A 368 -10.57 15.41 -21.44
C THR A 368 -9.14 15.93 -21.52
N VAL A 369 -8.19 15.25 -20.85
CA VAL A 369 -6.76 15.61 -20.92
C VAL A 369 -6.21 15.44 -22.33
N ASP A 370 -6.52 14.32 -22.98
CA ASP A 370 -6.08 14.04 -24.34
C ASP A 370 -6.67 15.08 -25.33
N HIS A 371 -7.94 15.44 -25.19
CA HIS A 371 -8.60 16.47 -26.01
C HIS A 371 -8.01 17.88 -25.82
N LEU A 372 -7.69 18.25 -24.57
CA LEU A 372 -7.03 19.52 -24.27
C LEU A 372 -5.60 19.56 -24.83
N ALA A 373 -4.86 18.46 -24.74
CA ALA A 373 -3.52 18.34 -25.32
C ALA A 373 -3.58 18.49 -26.85
N GLU A 374 -4.56 17.85 -27.51
CA GLU A 374 -4.78 17.99 -28.95
C GLU A 374 -5.10 19.43 -29.34
N THR A 375 -6.00 20.09 -28.61
CA THR A 375 -6.37 21.49 -28.87
C THR A 375 -5.19 22.44 -28.75
N LEU A 376 -4.33 22.25 -27.74
CA LEU A 376 -3.10 23.02 -27.56
C LEU A 376 -2.10 22.79 -28.68
N THR A 377 -1.90 21.53 -29.10
CA THR A 377 -1.00 21.24 -30.25
C THR A 377 -1.49 21.90 -31.54
N VAL A 378 -2.80 21.90 -31.80
CA VAL A 378 -3.39 22.56 -32.98
C VAL A 378 -3.25 24.09 -32.90
N ALA A 379 -3.42 24.67 -31.71
CA ALA A 379 -3.23 26.11 -31.50
C ALA A 379 -1.78 26.54 -31.76
N VAL A 380 -0.80 25.78 -31.23
CA VAL A 380 0.64 26.03 -31.45
C VAL A 380 1.01 25.84 -32.92
N GLU A 381 0.48 24.82 -33.61
CA GLU A 381 0.70 24.63 -35.05
C GLU A 381 0.09 25.76 -35.89
N ARG A 382 -1.05 26.32 -35.49
CA ARG A 382 -1.67 27.48 -36.16
C ARG A 382 -0.89 28.76 -35.93
N GLU A 383 -0.41 28.99 -34.71
CA GLU A 383 0.46 30.14 -34.39
C GLU A 383 1.82 30.04 -35.07
N ALA A 384 2.40 28.83 -35.19
CA ALA A 384 3.61 28.59 -35.96
C ALA A 384 3.40 28.82 -37.46
N LYS A 385 2.19 28.54 -37.98
CA LYS A 385 1.83 28.84 -39.39
C LYS A 385 1.53 30.32 -39.64
N SER A 386 1.09 31.07 -38.63
CA SER A 386 0.86 32.52 -38.76
C SER A 386 2.12 33.35 -38.46
N SER A 387 3.09 32.81 -37.73
CA SER A 387 4.39 33.44 -37.47
C SER A 387 5.47 33.01 -38.49
N HIS A 388 5.46 33.72 -39.62
CA HIS A 388 6.55 33.98 -40.58
C HIS A 388 6.75 33.15 -41.87
N LEU A 389 6.75 33.90 -42.99
CA LEU A 389 7.76 33.83 -44.05
C LEU A 389 9.15 33.60 -43.44
N GLY A 390 9.58 32.34 -43.34
CA GLY A 390 10.84 31.98 -42.71
C GLY A 390 10.81 30.55 -42.22
N MET A 391 11.10 29.65 -43.14
CA MET A 391 11.14 28.19 -42.99
C MET A 391 11.87 27.75 -41.69
N GLN A 392 11.12 27.47 -40.62
CA GLN A 392 11.60 26.72 -39.47
C GLN A 392 11.21 25.25 -39.62
N LEU A 393 12.16 24.44 -40.09
CA LEU A 393 12.14 22.98 -39.91
C LEU A 393 12.44 22.67 -38.43
N GLY A 394 11.39 22.38 -37.66
CA GLY A 394 11.51 21.88 -36.28
C GLY A 394 11.05 20.43 -36.19
N PHE A 395 11.84 19.58 -35.53
CA PHE A 395 11.51 18.19 -35.21
C PHE A 395 10.09 18.07 -34.66
N ALA A 396 9.36 17.03 -35.09
CA ALA A 396 7.98 16.76 -34.67
C ALA A 396 7.83 16.98 -33.16
N ALA A 397 7.13 18.04 -32.76
CA ALA A 397 6.92 18.38 -31.37
C ALA A 397 6.23 17.19 -30.70
N GLU A 398 6.93 16.52 -29.78
CA GLU A 398 6.35 15.40 -29.05
C GLU A 398 5.09 15.89 -28.33
N LYS A 399 3.95 15.22 -28.58
CA LYS A 399 2.69 15.57 -27.91
C LYS A 399 2.92 15.62 -26.39
N PRO A 400 2.59 16.72 -25.70
CA PRO A 400 2.75 16.80 -24.25
C PRO A 400 1.90 15.71 -23.59
N ARG A 401 2.55 14.76 -22.90
CA ARG A 401 1.87 13.63 -22.24
C ARG A 401 1.70 13.91 -20.76
N LEU A 402 0.58 14.53 -20.40
CA LEU A 402 0.17 14.67 -19.00
C LEU A 402 -0.66 13.45 -18.57
N ARG A 403 -0.29 12.81 -17.46
CA ARG A 403 -1.09 11.73 -16.86
C ARG A 403 -1.88 12.25 -15.66
N ALA A 404 -3.22 12.20 -15.76
CA ALA A 404 -4.10 12.55 -14.65
C ALA A 404 -4.42 11.33 -13.77
N HIS A 405 -4.32 11.53 -12.46
CA HIS A 405 -4.60 10.55 -11.42
C HIS A 405 -5.78 11.02 -10.56
N GLY A 406 -6.98 10.55 -10.92
CA GLY A 406 -8.21 10.85 -10.18
C GLY A 406 -8.25 10.14 -8.82
N CYS A 407 -8.27 10.91 -7.74
CA CYS A 407 -8.18 10.43 -6.37
C CYS A 407 -9.44 10.84 -5.58
N ARG A 408 -10.05 9.89 -4.85
CA ARG A 408 -11.13 10.19 -3.89
C ARG A 408 -10.61 10.55 -2.49
N HIS A 409 -9.41 10.07 -2.19
CA HIS A 409 -8.80 10.13 -0.86
C HIS A 409 -7.27 10.26 -1.01
N VAL A 410 -6.59 10.91 -0.08
CA VAL A 410 -5.10 11.04 -0.05
C VAL A 410 -4.40 9.68 -0.05
N ALA A 411 -5.05 8.64 0.46
CA ALA A 411 -4.55 7.27 0.36
C ALA A 411 -4.32 6.81 -1.10
N HIS A 412 -5.17 7.24 -2.03
CA HIS A 412 -4.99 6.97 -3.46
C HIS A 412 -3.81 7.74 -4.05
N THR A 413 -3.59 8.98 -3.60
CA THR A 413 -2.44 9.78 -4.02
C THR A 413 -1.14 9.13 -3.53
N MET A 414 -1.13 8.61 -2.29
CA MET A 414 -0.03 7.83 -1.75
C MET A 414 0.23 6.55 -2.55
N MET A 415 -0.82 5.82 -2.97
CA MET A 415 -0.71 4.64 -3.82
C MET A 415 -0.09 4.95 -5.19
N ALA A 416 -0.53 6.03 -5.84
CA ALA A 416 -0.05 6.47 -7.15
C ALA A 416 1.40 6.96 -7.07
N LEU A 417 1.66 7.94 -6.21
CA LEU A 417 2.95 8.61 -6.09
C LEU A 417 4.04 7.71 -5.50
N GLY A 418 3.68 6.83 -4.55
CA GLY A 418 4.59 5.81 -4.04
C GLY A 418 4.87 4.66 -5.02
N GLY A 419 4.18 4.63 -6.17
CA GLY A 419 4.27 3.55 -7.15
C GLY A 419 4.00 2.19 -6.50
N PHE A 420 2.93 2.13 -5.69
CA PHE A 420 2.54 0.91 -5.00
C PHE A 420 1.68 0.00 -5.87
N ALA A 421 1.00 0.50 -6.91
CA ALA A 421 0.28 -0.38 -7.83
C ALA A 421 1.26 -1.18 -8.72
N ASP A 422 1.03 -2.48 -8.86
CA ASP A 422 1.79 -3.36 -9.75
C ASP A 422 0.85 -4.34 -10.46
N LYS A 423 0.81 -4.28 -11.79
CA LYS A 423 -0.09 -5.09 -12.62
C LYS A 423 0.24 -6.58 -12.55
N TRP A 424 1.53 -6.92 -12.54
CA TRP A 424 1.96 -8.32 -12.48
C TRP A 424 1.60 -8.95 -11.14
N GLN A 425 1.75 -8.19 -10.06
CA GLN A 425 1.37 -8.66 -8.75
C GLN A 425 -0.16 -8.78 -8.58
N MET A 426 -0.94 -7.91 -9.22
CA MET A 426 -2.40 -8.05 -9.30
C MET A 426 -2.78 -9.36 -9.99
N ALA A 427 -2.19 -9.67 -11.15
CA ALA A 427 -2.46 -10.92 -11.86
C ALA A 427 -2.11 -12.16 -11.01
N SER A 428 -0.94 -12.16 -10.36
CA SER A 428 -0.53 -13.25 -9.45
C SER A 428 -1.49 -13.42 -8.25
N ARG A 429 -2.07 -12.34 -7.73
CA ARG A 429 -3.08 -12.42 -6.66
C ARG A 429 -4.41 -12.97 -7.13
N VAL A 430 -4.88 -12.53 -8.30
CA VAL A 430 -6.11 -13.07 -8.89
C VAL A 430 -5.95 -14.58 -9.08
N PHE A 431 -4.80 -15.01 -9.59
CA PHE A 431 -4.46 -16.43 -9.68
C PHE A 431 -4.47 -17.14 -8.32
N ALA A 432 -3.78 -16.61 -7.31
CA ALA A 432 -3.78 -17.18 -5.95
C ALA A 432 -5.18 -17.23 -5.33
N LEU A 433 -6.03 -16.23 -5.57
CA LEU A 433 -7.42 -16.20 -5.11
C LEU A 433 -8.26 -17.30 -5.77
N VAL A 434 -8.12 -17.49 -7.09
CA VAL A 434 -8.80 -18.57 -7.82
C VAL A 434 -8.39 -19.93 -7.27
N VAL A 435 -7.08 -20.19 -7.13
CA VAL A 435 -6.57 -21.44 -6.55
C VAL A 435 -7.08 -21.64 -5.12
N SER A 436 -7.14 -20.58 -4.33
CA SER A 436 -7.65 -20.65 -2.95
C SER A 436 -9.16 -20.89 -2.88
N ALA A 437 -9.94 -20.34 -3.81
CA ALA A 437 -11.36 -20.63 -3.92
C ALA A 437 -11.59 -22.12 -4.25
N ILE A 438 -10.77 -22.69 -5.14
CA ILE A 438 -10.77 -24.12 -5.45
C ILE A 438 -10.43 -24.95 -4.20
N MET A 439 -9.39 -24.55 -3.45
CA MET A 439 -9.01 -25.21 -2.19
C MET A 439 -10.13 -25.16 -1.14
N LEU A 440 -10.84 -24.03 -1.04
CA LEU A 440 -11.97 -23.89 -0.12
C LEU A 440 -13.13 -24.81 -0.51
N MET A 441 -13.43 -24.96 -1.81
CA MET A 441 -14.42 -25.94 -2.28
C MET A 441 -13.98 -27.38 -1.99
N ALA A 442 -12.68 -27.66 -2.08
CA ALA A 442 -12.10 -28.98 -1.80
C ALA A 442 -12.00 -29.30 -0.29
N LEU A 443 -12.27 -28.34 0.60
CA LEU A 443 -11.90 -28.44 2.01
C LEU A 443 -12.61 -29.60 2.73
N ALA A 444 -13.88 -29.83 2.43
CA ALA A 444 -14.65 -30.93 3.02
C ALA A 444 -14.10 -32.30 2.59
N ASP A 445 -13.76 -32.43 1.31
CA ASP A 445 -13.16 -33.62 0.72
C ASP A 445 -11.77 -33.89 1.31
N LEU A 446 -10.90 -32.87 1.35
CA LEU A 446 -9.57 -32.95 1.95
C LEU A 446 -9.64 -33.33 3.44
N ARG A 447 -10.59 -32.76 4.18
CA ARG A 447 -10.84 -33.14 5.58
C ARG A 447 -11.23 -34.61 5.68
N SER A 448 -12.09 -35.11 4.79
CA SER A 448 -12.51 -36.52 4.79
C SER A 448 -11.38 -37.50 4.44
N ILE A 449 -10.37 -37.07 3.67
CA ILE A 449 -9.20 -37.87 3.33
C ILE A 449 -8.17 -37.87 4.47
N VAL A 450 -7.91 -36.70 5.05
CA VAL A 450 -6.89 -36.53 6.11
C VAL A 450 -7.40 -37.01 7.47
N LEU A 451 -8.68 -36.80 7.75
CA LEU A 451 -9.35 -37.18 8.99
C LEU A 451 -10.59 -38.03 8.66
N PRO A 452 -10.40 -39.31 8.32
CA PRO A 452 -11.47 -40.14 7.80
C PRO A 452 -12.55 -40.44 8.86
N HIS A 453 -13.79 -40.54 8.41
CA HIS A 453 -14.92 -40.91 9.26
C HIS A 453 -14.75 -42.35 9.79
N PRO A 454 -15.17 -42.62 11.04
CA PRO A 454 -15.07 -43.97 11.62
C PRO A 454 -15.78 -44.99 10.74
N ALA A 455 -15.26 -46.22 10.73
CA ALA A 455 -15.84 -47.32 9.97
C ALA A 455 -17.24 -47.64 10.54
N PRO A 456 -18.30 -47.61 9.71
CA PRO A 456 -19.64 -47.94 10.17
C PRO A 456 -19.78 -49.45 10.32
N ILE A 457 -20.61 -49.86 11.26
CA ILE A 457 -20.94 -51.26 11.51
C ILE A 457 -22.24 -51.59 10.77
N ALA A 458 -22.32 -52.80 10.22
CA ALA A 458 -23.56 -53.32 9.66
C ALA A 458 -24.58 -53.59 10.79
N VAL A 459 -25.78 -53.03 10.66
CA VAL A 459 -26.86 -53.11 11.64
C VAL A 459 -28.15 -53.60 10.98
N ALA A 460 -29.14 -53.97 11.79
CA ALA A 460 -30.48 -54.22 11.30
C ALA A 460 -31.09 -52.96 10.65
N PRO A 461 -31.98 -53.11 9.64
CA PRO A 461 -32.45 -54.38 9.10
C PRO A 461 -31.61 -54.91 7.93
N GLY A 462 -31.48 -56.22 7.85
CA GLY A 462 -31.03 -56.98 6.69
C GLY A 462 -32.14 -57.21 5.66
N SER A 463 -31.82 -57.86 4.55
CA SER A 463 -32.79 -58.09 3.47
C SER A 463 -33.84 -59.15 3.83
N SER A 464 -35.08 -58.90 3.44
CA SER A 464 -36.18 -59.88 3.49
C SER A 464 -36.30 -60.76 2.23
N SER A 465 -35.61 -60.42 1.13
CA SER A 465 -35.68 -61.12 -0.15
C SER A 465 -34.35 -61.82 -0.49
N PRO A 466 -34.36 -63.07 -1.00
CA PRO A 466 -33.13 -63.77 -1.39
C PRO A 466 -32.43 -63.17 -2.62
N TYR A 467 -33.12 -62.31 -3.39
CA TYR A 467 -32.59 -61.69 -4.61
C TYR A 467 -32.10 -60.24 -4.40
N TYR A 468 -32.31 -59.69 -3.21
CA TYR A 468 -31.86 -58.36 -2.83
C TYR A 468 -30.99 -58.48 -1.59
N LEU A 469 -29.86 -57.81 -1.56
CA LEU A 469 -29.04 -57.70 -0.35
C LEU A 469 -29.13 -56.26 0.15
N TRP A 470 -29.65 -56.09 1.37
CA TRP A 470 -29.67 -54.83 2.09
C TRP A 470 -28.54 -54.81 3.10
N VAL A 471 -27.70 -53.79 3.00
CA VAL A 471 -26.61 -53.57 3.96
C VAL A 471 -26.87 -52.24 4.65
N SER A 472 -27.56 -52.31 5.78
CA SER A 472 -27.86 -51.15 6.63
C SER A 472 -26.66 -50.83 7.51
N LEU A 473 -26.28 -49.55 7.58
CA LEU A 473 -25.07 -49.07 8.25
C LEU A 473 -25.42 -48.02 9.30
N ASP A 474 -24.82 -48.13 10.49
CA ASP A 474 -24.89 -47.09 11.51
C ASP A 474 -23.94 -45.93 11.14
N THR A 475 -24.43 -45.00 10.31
CA THR A 475 -23.66 -43.81 9.93
C THR A 475 -24.53 -42.59 9.69
N LYS A 476 -24.06 -41.45 10.22
CA LYS A 476 -24.61 -40.12 9.91
C LYS A 476 -24.09 -39.56 8.59
N HIS A 477 -23.17 -40.26 7.92
CA HIS A 477 -22.51 -39.77 6.71
C HIS A 477 -22.51 -40.79 5.55
N PRO A 478 -23.70 -41.21 5.06
CA PRO A 478 -23.85 -42.21 3.98
C PRO A 478 -23.00 -41.93 2.74
N LYS A 479 -22.90 -40.65 2.35
CA LYS A 479 -22.19 -40.20 1.15
C LYS A 479 -20.71 -40.58 1.06
N TYR A 480 -20.07 -40.97 2.18
CA TYR A 480 -18.66 -41.37 2.21
C TYR A 480 -18.45 -42.88 2.20
N PHE A 481 -19.50 -43.69 2.09
CA PHE A 481 -19.40 -45.15 2.09
C PHE A 481 -20.10 -45.76 0.87
N SER A 482 -19.54 -46.87 0.39
CA SER A 482 -20.11 -47.72 -0.64
C SER A 482 -19.93 -49.17 -0.23
N VAL A 483 -20.82 -50.05 -0.67
CA VAL A 483 -20.76 -51.48 -0.38
C VAL A 483 -20.38 -52.21 -1.65
N VAL A 484 -19.40 -53.10 -1.58
CA VAL A 484 -18.93 -53.93 -2.70
C VAL A 484 -19.14 -55.39 -2.35
N LEU A 485 -19.84 -56.11 -3.23
CA LEU A 485 -20.01 -57.55 -3.17
C LEU A 485 -18.94 -58.21 -4.05
N GLU A 486 -18.16 -59.10 -3.44
CA GLU A 486 -17.25 -60.02 -4.11
C GLU A 486 -17.74 -61.46 -3.88
N SER A 487 -18.15 -62.15 -4.93
CA SER A 487 -18.67 -63.51 -4.86
C SER A 487 -18.32 -64.26 -6.15
N ASP A 488 -18.03 -65.56 -6.02
CA ASP A 488 -17.85 -66.44 -7.16
C ASP A 488 -19.20 -66.96 -7.70
N TYR A 489 -20.28 -66.81 -6.93
CA TYR A 489 -21.63 -67.25 -7.29
C TYR A 489 -22.52 -66.11 -7.80
N TRP A 490 -22.45 -64.94 -7.16
CA TRP A 490 -23.22 -63.74 -7.49
C TRP A 490 -22.38 -62.75 -8.30
N SER A 491 -23.00 -62.02 -9.23
CA SER A 491 -22.30 -60.99 -10.00
C SER A 491 -21.73 -59.89 -9.07
N ASN A 492 -20.41 -59.66 -9.15
CA ASN A 492 -19.76 -58.58 -8.40
C ASN A 492 -20.42 -57.24 -8.69
N ARG A 493 -20.85 -56.54 -7.63
CA ARG A 493 -21.54 -55.26 -7.72
C ARG A 493 -21.08 -54.31 -6.64
N ARG A 494 -21.16 -53.02 -6.95
CA ARG A 494 -20.99 -51.92 -6.00
C ARG A 494 -22.31 -51.15 -5.89
N ALA A 495 -22.71 -50.83 -4.66
CA ALA A 495 -23.86 -49.98 -4.39
C ALA A 495 -23.47 -48.82 -3.45
N ASP A 496 -24.08 -47.67 -3.71
CA ASP A 496 -23.91 -46.47 -2.88
C ASP A 496 -24.80 -46.55 -1.64
N VAL A 497 -24.26 -46.14 -0.49
CA VAL A 497 -25.03 -46.04 0.75
C VAL A 497 -25.85 -44.76 0.71
N LYS A 498 -27.18 -44.85 0.86
CA LYS A 498 -28.11 -43.72 0.84
C LYS A 498 -29.13 -43.84 1.97
N PRO A 499 -29.67 -42.72 2.47
CA PRO A 499 -30.83 -42.76 3.33
C PRO A 499 -32.04 -43.28 2.54
N CYS A 500 -32.62 -44.40 2.96
CA CYS A 500 -33.85 -44.95 2.40
C CYS A 500 -35.02 -44.62 3.34
N GLY A 501 -36.02 -43.91 2.80
CA GLY A 501 -37.29 -43.66 3.49
C GLY A 501 -38.24 -44.86 3.34
N GLY A 502 -39.05 -45.12 4.36
CA GLY A 502 -40.00 -46.24 4.39
C GLY A 502 -40.49 -46.56 5.81
N VAL A 503 -41.18 -47.69 5.96
CA VAL A 503 -41.72 -48.18 7.26
C VAL A 503 -40.61 -48.39 8.31
N THR A 504 -39.38 -48.68 7.87
CA THR A 504 -38.17 -48.74 8.68
C THR A 504 -37.08 -47.83 8.09
N PRO A 505 -36.98 -46.56 8.52
CA PRO A 505 -35.98 -45.64 7.99
C PRO A 505 -34.58 -46.12 8.33
N SER A 506 -33.73 -46.28 7.32
CA SER A 506 -32.37 -46.79 7.48
C SER A 506 -31.41 -46.16 6.47
N VAL A 507 -30.13 -46.13 6.83
CA VAL A 507 -29.05 -45.73 5.93
C VAL A 507 -28.45 -47.01 5.34
N ARG A 508 -28.77 -47.32 4.08
CA ARG A 508 -28.46 -48.64 3.51
C ARG A 508 -27.96 -48.59 2.08
N ALA A 509 -27.25 -49.64 1.69
CA ALA A 509 -26.96 -49.95 0.29
C ALA A 509 -27.81 -51.15 -0.15
N GLU A 510 -28.42 -51.04 -1.34
CA GLU A 510 -29.26 -52.10 -1.92
C GLU A 510 -28.54 -52.69 -3.13
N ILE A 511 -28.26 -53.99 -3.09
CA ILE A 511 -27.59 -54.73 -4.16
C ILE A 511 -28.54 -55.78 -4.69
N HIS A 512 -28.89 -55.71 -5.97
CA HIS A 512 -29.60 -56.79 -6.65
C HIS A 512 -28.63 -57.92 -6.96
N LEU A 513 -28.95 -59.11 -6.50
CA LEU A 513 -28.14 -60.31 -6.68
C LEU A 513 -28.53 -60.98 -8.01
N HIS A 514 -27.56 -61.13 -8.91
CA HIS A 514 -27.73 -61.89 -10.15
C HIS A 514 -26.80 -63.09 -10.16
N ARG A 515 -27.37 -64.28 -10.35
CA ARG A 515 -26.63 -65.53 -10.37
C ARG A 515 -25.76 -65.62 -11.62
N LEU A 516 -24.51 -66.07 -11.45
CA LEU A 516 -23.61 -66.38 -12.57
C LEU A 516 -24.01 -67.74 -13.18
N THR A 517 -24.01 -67.81 -14.51
CA THR A 517 -24.42 -69.01 -15.26
C THR A 517 -23.49 -70.20 -14.97
N GLY A 518 -24.07 -71.37 -14.68
CA GLY A 518 -23.33 -72.63 -14.50
C GLY A 518 -22.95 -72.99 -13.06
N MET A 519 -23.30 -72.17 -12.06
CA MET A 519 -23.00 -72.43 -10.64
C MET A 519 -24.08 -73.27 -9.94
N THR A 520 -23.73 -74.13 -8.98
CA THR A 520 -24.66 -74.99 -8.20
C THR A 520 -25.16 -74.32 -6.91
N ALA A 521 -26.36 -74.72 -6.42
CA ALA A 521 -27.01 -74.13 -5.24
C ALA A 521 -26.20 -74.22 -3.92
N ALA A 522 -25.20 -75.11 -3.84
CA ALA A 522 -24.32 -75.22 -2.68
C ALA A 522 -23.45 -73.95 -2.42
N ASN A 523 -23.29 -73.07 -3.42
CA ASN A 523 -22.45 -71.88 -3.35
C ASN A 523 -23.25 -70.57 -3.16
N GLU A 524 -24.56 -70.67 -2.87
CA GLU A 524 -25.45 -69.50 -2.80
C GLU A 524 -25.09 -68.54 -1.64
N GLU A 525 -24.52 -69.10 -0.56
CA GLU A 525 -24.05 -68.34 0.60
C GLU A 525 -22.62 -67.80 0.45
N ASP A 526 -21.95 -68.12 -0.67
CA ASP A 526 -20.54 -67.84 -0.87
C ASP A 526 -20.35 -66.40 -1.38
N GLY A 527 -19.75 -65.55 -0.55
CA GLY A 527 -19.51 -64.15 -0.91
C GLY A 527 -19.12 -63.28 0.28
N VAL A 528 -18.24 -62.32 0.00
CA VAL A 528 -17.75 -61.33 0.95
C VAL A 528 -18.26 -59.94 0.55
N VAL A 529 -18.89 -59.30 1.51
CA VAL A 529 -19.37 -57.92 1.39
C VAL A 529 -18.37 -57.03 2.09
N TRP A 530 -17.76 -56.12 1.33
CA TRP A 530 -16.85 -55.11 1.82
C TRP A 530 -17.57 -53.78 1.96
N ILE A 531 -17.41 -53.13 3.11
CA ILE A 531 -17.70 -51.71 3.25
C ILE A 531 -16.46 -50.96 2.81
N GLU A 532 -16.59 -50.18 1.74
CA GLU A 532 -15.55 -49.29 1.23
C GLU A 532 -15.83 -47.84 1.63
N ARG A 533 -14.82 -47.18 2.21
CA ARG A 533 -14.81 -45.73 2.40
C ARG A 533 -14.45 -45.07 1.07
N ARG A 534 -15.36 -44.26 0.55
CA ARG A 534 -15.19 -43.46 -0.66
C ARG A 534 -14.21 -42.33 -0.39
N ARG A 535 -13.25 -42.18 -1.29
CA ARG A 535 -12.29 -41.08 -1.28
C ARG A 535 -12.59 -40.21 -2.50
N ARG A 536 -12.92 -38.95 -2.26
CA ARG A 536 -13.31 -37.99 -3.31
C ARG A 536 -12.48 -36.72 -3.22
N PHE A 537 -12.28 -36.06 -4.35
CA PHE A 537 -11.70 -34.73 -4.43
C PHE A 537 -12.34 -33.92 -5.56
N LEU A 538 -13.03 -32.82 -5.22
CA LEU A 538 -13.59 -31.86 -6.18
C LEU A 538 -14.33 -32.56 -7.33
N THR A 539 -15.29 -33.42 -6.99
CA THR A 539 -16.13 -34.27 -7.88
C THR A 539 -15.53 -35.58 -8.39
N ARG A 540 -14.20 -35.75 -8.37
CA ARG A 540 -13.59 -37.03 -8.77
C ARG A 540 -13.61 -38.04 -7.63
N GLU A 541 -14.10 -39.24 -7.89
CA GLU A 541 -13.96 -40.39 -6.98
C GLU A 541 -12.73 -41.20 -7.36
N PHE A 542 -12.00 -41.69 -6.35
CA PHE A 542 -10.85 -42.56 -6.56
C PHE A 542 -11.22 -44.02 -6.28
N HIS A 543 -10.78 -44.93 -7.15
CA HIS A 543 -10.99 -46.36 -6.99
C HIS A 543 -9.66 -47.13 -6.85
N PRO A 544 -9.70 -48.35 -6.28
CA PRO A 544 -10.75 -48.84 -5.38
C PRO A 544 -10.83 -48.02 -4.08
N GLY A 545 -11.97 -48.06 -3.38
CA GLY A 545 -12.12 -47.41 -2.08
C GLY A 545 -11.26 -48.08 -1.00
N GLU A 546 -11.20 -47.48 0.19
CA GLU A 546 -10.53 -48.11 1.34
C GLU A 546 -11.47 -49.12 1.99
N ARG A 547 -11.11 -50.41 2.00
CA ARG A 547 -11.89 -51.46 2.68
C ARG A 547 -11.79 -51.27 4.20
N VAL A 548 -12.91 -50.96 4.84
CA VAL A 548 -12.99 -50.65 6.28
C VAL A 548 -13.88 -51.61 7.07
N GLY A 549 -14.66 -52.44 6.39
CA GLY A 549 -15.48 -53.49 7.02
C GLY A 549 -15.61 -54.70 6.11
N ARG A 550 -15.74 -55.89 6.71
CA ARG A 550 -15.86 -57.18 6.01
C ARG A 550 -16.97 -58.00 6.66
N TYR A 551 -17.95 -58.40 5.86
CA TYR A 551 -19.08 -59.21 6.31
C TYR A 551 -19.35 -60.33 5.32
N SER A 552 -19.80 -61.49 5.80
CA SER A 552 -20.27 -62.59 4.96
C SER A 552 -21.75 -62.42 4.66
N ILE A 553 -22.22 -62.85 3.48
CA ILE A 553 -23.64 -62.80 3.11
C ILE A 553 -24.56 -63.41 4.19
N PRO A 554 -24.27 -64.59 4.78
CA PRO A 554 -25.14 -65.20 5.80
C PRO A 554 -25.29 -64.36 7.06
N TYR A 555 -24.26 -63.60 7.44
CA TYR A 555 -24.30 -62.73 8.60
C TYR A 555 -25.27 -61.56 8.35
N LEU A 556 -25.18 -60.95 7.17
CA LEU A 556 -26.03 -59.82 6.81
C LEU A 556 -27.50 -60.22 6.62
N SER A 557 -27.77 -61.43 6.09
CA SER A 557 -29.12 -61.96 5.95
C SER A 557 -29.77 -62.34 7.29
N ARG A 558 -28.99 -62.57 8.35
CA ARG A 558 -29.48 -62.89 9.71
C ARG A 558 -29.72 -61.66 10.58
N LEU A 559 -29.33 -60.45 10.14
CA LEU A 559 -29.66 -59.19 10.82
C LEU A 559 -31.17 -58.92 10.62
N GLY A 560 -32.01 -59.49 11.47
CA GLY A 560 -33.48 -59.43 11.33
C GLY A 560 -34.07 -58.02 11.47
N HIS A 561 -35.36 -57.89 11.09
CA HIS A 561 -36.22 -56.79 11.49
C HIS A 561 -36.75 -57.08 12.91
N GLU A 562 -36.05 -56.64 13.96
CA GLU A 562 -36.72 -56.53 15.28
C GLU A 562 -37.56 -55.25 15.34
#